data_AF-A0A0G2SZV5-F1
#
_entry.id   AF-A0A0G2SZV5-F1
#
_cell.length_a   1.000
_cell.length_b   1.000
_cell.length_c   1.000
_cell.angle_alpha   90.00
_cell.angle_beta   90.00
_cell.angle_gamma   90.00
#
_symmetry.space_group_name_H-M   'P 1'
#
loop_
_entity.id
_entity.type
_entity.pdbx_description
1 polymer ?
#
loop_
_entity_poly.entity_id
_entity_poly.type
_entity_poly.pdbx_seq_one_letter_code
_entity_poly.pdbx_strand_id
1 'polypeptide(L)'
;MNTTSMEFVIAQEKTNRSPSVLSEFMGISKHMSEALQVNPWNLGDVAAAINQGLLMSEPEKIERHDKLHKVVTTHTSHTWAAVLVKMMLGQMNSTNTARMTPYIPKEVLQSKYRSAKKRLFLFDYDVSPCLALLIPHRSYSISGYPRSNRKDSKYGDAV
;
A
#
# COMPACT_ATOMS: atom_id res chain seq x y z
N MET A 1 -4.65 -5.67 -10.35
CA MET A 1 -5.65 -4.59 -10.22
C MET A 1 -7.03 -5.20 -10.43
N ASN A 2 -8.05 -4.86 -9.63
CA ASN A 2 -9.43 -5.31 -9.83
C ASN A 2 -10.17 -4.25 -10.64
N THR A 3 -10.56 -4.57 -11.88
CA THR A 3 -11.27 -3.65 -12.77
C THR A 3 -12.78 -3.66 -12.55
N THR A 4 -13.33 -4.82 -12.18
CA THR A 4 -14.76 -5.01 -11.89
C THR A 4 -15.27 -4.06 -10.81
N SER A 5 -14.45 -3.73 -9.81
CA SER A 5 -14.82 -2.78 -8.75
C SER A 5 -14.99 -1.36 -9.28
N MET A 6 -14.15 -0.95 -10.24
CA MET A 6 -14.26 0.35 -10.91
C MET A 6 -15.46 0.39 -11.87
N GLU A 7 -15.65 -0.69 -12.64
CA GLU A 7 -16.78 -0.85 -13.55
C GLU A 7 -18.12 -0.82 -12.80
N PHE A 8 -18.17 -1.45 -11.62
CA PHE A 8 -19.35 -1.40 -10.74
C PHE A 8 -19.67 0.04 -10.34
N VAL A 9 -18.68 0.81 -9.88
CA VAL A 9 -18.89 2.23 -9.53
C VAL A 9 -19.38 3.02 -10.75
N ILE A 10 -18.80 2.83 -11.93
CA ILE A 10 -19.27 3.52 -13.16
C ILE A 10 -20.72 3.13 -13.48
N ALA A 11 -21.07 1.84 -13.39
CA ALA A 11 -22.41 1.36 -13.67
C ALA A 11 -23.46 1.93 -12.69
N GLN A 12 -23.06 2.23 -11.46
CA GLN A 12 -23.94 2.78 -10.44
C GLN A 12 -24.33 4.25 -10.66
N GLU A 13 -23.62 4.99 -11.52
CA GLU A 13 -23.84 6.43 -11.76
C GLU A 13 -25.27 6.78 -12.17
N LYS A 14 -25.90 5.93 -12.98
CA LYS A 14 -27.28 6.13 -13.48
C LYS A 14 -28.34 5.40 -12.66
N THR A 15 -27.95 4.76 -11.56
CA THR A 15 -28.84 3.91 -10.75
C THR A 15 -28.81 4.35 -9.28
N ASN A 16 -28.92 3.41 -8.34
CA ASN A 16 -29.12 3.69 -6.91
C ASN A 16 -27.82 4.04 -6.17
N ARG A 17 -26.71 4.33 -6.87
CA ARG A 17 -25.42 4.68 -6.27
C ARG A 17 -25.02 3.69 -5.17
N SER A 18 -25.21 2.40 -5.46
CA SER A 18 -25.14 1.34 -4.46
C SER A 18 -23.72 1.24 -3.87
N PRO A 19 -23.59 1.04 -2.55
CA PRO A 19 -22.29 0.96 -1.91
C PRO A 19 -21.53 -0.30 -2.34
N SER A 20 -20.21 -0.17 -2.46
CA SER A 20 -19.30 -1.25 -2.84
C SER A 20 -18.57 -1.80 -1.62
N VAL A 21 -18.47 -3.13 -1.51
CA VAL A 21 -17.65 -3.82 -0.50
C VAL A 21 -16.40 -4.34 -1.18
N LEU A 22 -15.23 -4.00 -0.64
CA LEU A 22 -13.93 -4.23 -1.26
C LEU A 22 -12.96 -4.89 -0.27
N SER A 23 -12.19 -5.86 -0.73
CA SER A 23 -11.09 -6.39 0.10
C SER A 23 -9.98 -5.34 0.26
N GLU A 24 -9.52 -5.14 1.50
CA GLU A 24 -8.42 -4.22 1.83
C GLU A 24 -7.10 -4.59 1.13
N PHE A 25 -6.93 -5.88 0.81
CA PHE A 25 -5.73 -6.41 0.14
C PHE A 25 -5.72 -6.19 -1.36
N MET A 26 -6.81 -5.69 -1.94
CA MET A 26 -6.83 -5.38 -3.36
C MET A 26 -5.95 -4.16 -3.65
N GLY A 27 -5.13 -4.22 -4.69
CA GLY A 27 -4.22 -3.12 -5.04
C GLY A 27 -4.88 -1.76 -5.31
N ILE A 28 -6.22 -1.73 -5.48
CA ILE A 28 -6.99 -0.49 -5.69
C ILE A 28 -7.62 0.05 -4.39
N SER A 29 -7.59 -0.69 -3.28
CA SER A 29 -8.24 -0.31 -2.02
C SER A 29 -7.83 1.08 -1.54
N LYS A 30 -6.53 1.39 -1.62
CA LYS A 30 -6.00 2.71 -1.24
C LYS A 30 -6.60 3.88 -2.03
N HIS A 31 -6.95 3.67 -3.29
CA HIS A 31 -7.58 4.70 -4.13
C HIS A 31 -9.10 4.73 -3.94
N MET A 32 -9.71 3.62 -3.55
CA MET A 32 -11.15 3.49 -3.27
C MET A 32 -11.42 3.43 -1.76
N SER A 33 -10.94 4.43 -1.01
CA SER A 33 -11.07 4.49 0.45
C SER A 33 -12.52 4.61 0.95
N GLU A 34 -13.42 5.11 0.11
CA GLU A 34 -14.83 5.32 0.44
C GLU A 34 -15.69 4.06 0.25
N ALA A 35 -15.15 3.03 -0.39
CA ALA A 35 -15.75 1.70 -0.41
C ALA A 35 -15.65 1.06 0.98
N LEU A 36 -16.58 0.16 1.31
CA LEU A 36 -16.55 -0.58 2.57
C LEU A 36 -15.40 -1.60 2.50
N GLN A 37 -14.27 -1.25 3.12
CA GLN A 37 -13.08 -2.10 3.12
C GLN A 37 -13.19 -3.21 4.16
N VAL A 38 -12.96 -4.44 3.75
CA VAL A 38 -13.05 -5.61 4.61
C VAL A 38 -11.81 -6.48 4.50
N ASN A 39 -11.45 -7.11 5.61
CA ASN A 39 -10.57 -8.25 5.60
C ASN A 39 -11.40 -9.50 5.23
N PRO A 40 -11.19 -10.13 4.05
CA PRO A 40 -11.97 -11.29 3.64
C PRO A 40 -11.82 -12.51 4.57
N TRP A 41 -10.77 -12.56 5.40
CA TRP A 41 -10.54 -13.63 6.37
C TRP A 41 -11.33 -13.42 7.68
N ASN A 42 -11.84 -12.21 7.92
CA ASN A 42 -12.72 -11.92 9.04
C ASN A 42 -14.19 -11.94 8.58
N LEU A 43 -14.82 -13.11 8.70
CA LEU A 43 -16.21 -13.30 8.28
C LEU A 43 -17.20 -12.40 9.05
N GLY A 44 -16.88 -12.04 10.30
CA GLY A 44 -17.71 -11.13 11.10
C GLY A 44 -17.74 -9.72 10.50
N ASP A 45 -16.57 -9.20 10.12
CA ASP A 45 -16.46 -7.88 9.48
C ASP A 45 -17.12 -7.87 8.10
N VAL A 46 -16.98 -8.96 7.33
CA VAL A 46 -17.64 -9.10 6.03
C VAL A 46 -19.17 -9.05 6.18
N ALA A 47 -19.73 -9.82 7.13
CA ALA A 47 -21.16 -9.81 7.39
C ALA A 47 -21.66 -8.43 7.86
N ALA A 48 -20.91 -7.77 8.73
CA ALA A 48 -21.21 -6.43 9.20
C ALA A 48 -21.19 -5.40 8.06
N ALA A 49 -20.20 -5.46 7.16
CA ALA A 49 -20.09 -4.57 6.02
C ALA A 49 -21.23 -4.77 5.01
N ILE A 50 -21.65 -6.02 4.75
CA ILE A 50 -22.81 -6.30 3.89
C ILE A 50 -24.07 -5.71 4.52
N ASN A 51 -24.29 -5.95 5.82
CA ASN A 51 -25.44 -5.39 6.54
C ASN A 51 -25.44 -3.86 6.51
N GLN A 52 -24.28 -3.24 6.75
CA GLN A 52 -24.11 -1.79 6.65
C GLN A 52 -24.43 -1.28 5.24
N GLY A 53 -23.94 -1.93 4.19
CA GLY A 53 -24.20 -1.53 2.81
C GLY A 53 -25.69 -1.57 2.43
N LEU A 54 -26.42 -2.58 2.92
CA LEU A 54 -27.86 -2.71 2.68
C LEU A 54 -28.68 -1.65 3.45
N LEU A 55 -28.28 -1.33 4.68
CA LEU A 55 -28.96 -0.37 5.55
C LEU A 55 -28.49 1.09 5.36
N MET A 56 -27.50 1.32 4.51
CA MET A 56 -26.89 2.63 4.30
C MET A 56 -27.94 3.64 3.80
N SER A 57 -27.93 4.83 4.39
CA SER A 57 -28.84 5.91 4.01
C SER A 57 -28.53 6.43 2.61
N GLU A 58 -29.56 6.88 1.89
CA GLU A 58 -29.42 7.46 0.55
C GLU A 58 -28.39 8.61 0.46
N PRO A 59 -28.36 9.60 1.39
CA PRO A 59 -27.36 10.66 1.32
C PRO A 59 -25.93 10.15 1.48
N GLU A 60 -25.71 9.15 2.35
CA GLU A 60 -24.39 8.54 2.54
C GLU A 60 -23.95 7.75 1.28
N LYS A 61 -24.88 7.03 0.65
CA LYS A 61 -24.63 6.34 -0.62
C LYS A 61 -24.17 7.30 -1.71
N ILE A 62 -24.88 8.42 -1.87
CA ILE A 62 -24.54 9.45 -2.85
C ILE A 62 -23.15 10.02 -2.56
N GLU A 63 -22.87 10.42 -1.32
CA GLU A 63 -21.58 11.01 -0.95
C GLU A 63 -20.40 10.07 -1.24
N ARG A 64 -20.52 8.80 -0.82
CA ARG A 64 -19.47 7.79 -1.06
C ARG A 64 -19.32 7.52 -2.55
N HIS A 65 -20.42 7.36 -3.27
CA HIS A 65 -20.42 7.11 -4.71
C HIS A 65 -19.76 8.25 -5.48
N ASP A 66 -20.09 9.50 -5.19
CA ASP A 66 -19.54 10.66 -5.90
C ASP A 66 -18.00 10.73 -5.74
N LYS A 67 -17.50 10.45 -4.54
CA LYS A 67 -16.05 10.36 -4.28
C LYS A 67 -15.41 9.21 -5.06
N LEU A 68 -16.02 8.02 -5.04
CA LEU A 68 -15.51 6.86 -5.79
C LEU A 68 -15.53 7.11 -7.30
N HIS A 69 -16.62 7.64 -7.81
CA HIS A 69 -16.81 7.95 -9.23
C HIS A 69 -15.78 8.99 -9.70
N LYS A 70 -15.50 10.01 -8.88
CA LYS A 70 -14.43 10.98 -9.16
C LYS A 70 -13.05 10.31 -9.27
N VAL A 71 -12.72 9.36 -8.40
CA VAL A 71 -11.44 8.64 -8.46
C VAL A 71 -11.33 7.83 -9.76
N VAL A 72 -12.37 7.07 -10.10
CA VAL A 72 -12.37 6.19 -11.27
C VAL A 72 -12.34 6.98 -12.59
N THR A 73 -13.03 8.11 -12.66
CA THR A 73 -13.05 8.98 -13.85
C THR A 73 -11.78 9.81 -14.02
N THR A 74 -11.05 10.09 -12.94
CA THR A 74 -9.75 10.81 -13.01
C THR A 74 -8.59 9.89 -13.35
N HIS A 75 -8.58 8.64 -12.87
CA HIS A 75 -7.48 7.69 -13.05
C HIS A 75 -7.82 6.64 -14.11
N THR A 76 -7.94 7.08 -15.36
CA THR A 76 -8.27 6.21 -16.49
C THR A 76 -7.06 5.44 -17.03
N SER A 77 -7.31 4.38 -17.81
CA SER A 77 -6.27 3.65 -18.56
C SER A 77 -5.41 4.57 -19.43
N HIS A 78 -6.02 5.59 -20.04
CA HIS A 78 -5.31 6.59 -20.84
C HIS A 78 -4.34 7.42 -19.98
N THR A 79 -4.79 7.90 -18.81
CA THR A 79 -3.93 8.67 -17.90
C THR A 79 -2.78 7.82 -17.38
N TRP A 80 -3.04 6.55 -17.06
CA TRP A 80 -2.00 5.60 -16.65
C TRP A 80 -0.96 5.38 -17.77
N ALA A 81 -1.40 5.14 -19.01
CA ALA A 81 -0.49 4.94 -20.14
C ALA A 81 0.37 6.19 -20.41
N ALA A 82 -0.23 7.38 -20.35
CA ALA A 82 0.49 8.64 -20.53
C ALA A 82 1.55 8.86 -19.43
N VAL A 83 1.21 8.57 -18.17
CA VAL A 83 2.16 8.64 -17.04
C VAL A 83 3.28 7.63 -17.22
N LEU A 84 2.98 6.40 -17.60
CA LEU A 84 3.97 5.36 -17.83
C LEU A 84 4.99 5.77 -18.90
N VAL A 85 4.51 6.23 -20.06
CA VAL A 85 5.38 6.70 -21.15
C VAL A 85 6.23 7.88 -20.69
N LYS A 86 5.63 8.85 -19.98
CA LYS A 86 6.37 10.00 -19.43
C LYS A 86 7.47 9.56 -18.46
N MET A 87 7.20 8.59 -17.59
CA MET A 87 8.19 8.03 -16.67
C MET A 87 9.31 7.31 -17.42
N MET A 88 8.98 6.51 -18.44
CA MET A 88 9.97 5.84 -19.28
C MET A 88 10.88 6.83 -20.02
N LEU A 89 10.31 7.86 -20.64
CA LEU A 89 11.07 8.94 -21.29
C LEU A 89 12.00 9.65 -20.30
N GLY A 90 11.54 9.89 -19.07
CA GLY A 90 12.37 10.46 -18.00
C GLY A 90 13.54 9.55 -17.61
N GLN A 91 13.34 8.23 -17.59
CA GLN A 91 14.38 7.26 -17.27
C GLN A 91 15.37 7.03 -18.43
N MET A 92 14.95 7.15 -19.69
CA MET A 92 15.88 7.03 -20.82
C MET A 92 16.98 8.10 -20.82
N ASN A 93 16.70 9.28 -20.24
CA ASN A 93 17.69 10.34 -20.05
C ASN A 93 18.57 10.13 -18.81
N SER A 94 18.25 9.14 -17.96
CA SER A 94 19.00 8.81 -16.75
C SER A 94 20.08 7.80 -17.10
N THR A 95 21.33 8.05 -16.68
CA THR A 95 22.43 7.10 -16.84
C THR A 95 22.10 5.77 -16.16
N ASN A 96 22.43 4.66 -16.84
CA ASN A 96 22.11 3.28 -16.46
C ASN A 96 22.62 2.90 -15.05
N THR A 97 21.82 3.16 -14.02
CA THR A 97 22.11 2.82 -12.62
C THR A 97 21.87 1.35 -12.30
N ALA A 98 21.23 0.60 -13.20
CA ALA A 98 20.94 -0.83 -13.03
C ALA A 98 22.20 -1.71 -12.88
N ARG A 99 23.39 -1.18 -13.19
CA ARG A 99 24.69 -1.87 -13.04
C ARG A 99 25.50 -1.44 -11.81
N MET A 100 24.91 -0.71 -10.87
CA MET A 100 25.63 -0.19 -9.70
C MET A 100 25.43 -1.04 -8.45
N THR A 101 25.37 -2.37 -8.55
CA THR A 101 25.68 -3.20 -7.38
C THR A 101 27.21 -3.26 -7.28
N PRO A 102 27.85 -2.48 -6.38
CA PRO A 102 29.30 -2.53 -6.27
C PRO A 102 29.72 -3.94 -5.89
N TYR A 103 30.74 -4.45 -6.58
CA TYR A 103 31.34 -5.72 -6.20
C TYR A 103 31.83 -5.62 -4.76
N ILE A 104 31.40 -6.55 -3.90
CA ILE A 104 31.86 -6.61 -2.51
C ILE A 104 33.30 -7.16 -2.53
N PRO A 105 34.33 -6.37 -2.17
CA PRO A 105 35.70 -6.85 -2.16
C PRO A 105 35.87 -7.92 -1.08
N LYS A 106 36.18 -9.16 -1.50
CA LYS A 106 36.20 -10.33 -0.61
C LYS A 106 37.29 -10.21 0.46
N GLU A 107 38.40 -9.58 0.12
CA GLU A 107 39.57 -9.38 0.98
C GLU A 107 39.23 -8.43 2.15
N VAL A 108 38.53 -7.34 1.84
CA VAL A 108 38.05 -6.37 2.83
C VAL A 108 36.97 -7.00 3.70
N LEU A 109 36.06 -7.78 3.10
CA LEU A 109 35.02 -8.50 3.85
C LEU A 109 35.63 -9.52 4.81
N GLN A 110 36.59 -10.33 4.36
CA GLN A 110 37.23 -11.36 5.17
C GLN A 110 38.04 -10.77 6.33
N SER A 111 38.80 -9.70 6.09
CA SER A 111 39.58 -9.04 7.15
C SER A 111 38.67 -8.43 8.22
N LYS A 112 37.60 -7.73 7.83
CA LYS A 112 36.59 -7.21 8.76
C LYS A 112 35.80 -8.31 9.48
N TYR A 113 35.53 -9.42 8.79
CA TYR A 113 34.83 -10.57 9.39
C TYR A 113 35.67 -11.25 10.48
N ARG A 114 36.97 -11.43 10.23
CA ARG A 114 37.89 -12.06 11.18
C ARG A 114 38.15 -11.19 12.41
N SER A 115 38.25 -9.87 12.25
CA SER A 115 38.52 -8.94 13.36
C SER A 115 37.29 -8.61 14.22
N ALA A 116 36.08 -8.83 13.72
CA ALA A 116 34.86 -8.52 14.44
C ALA A 116 34.54 -9.54 15.54
N LYS A 117 34.34 -9.05 16.78
CA LYS A 117 33.90 -9.85 17.94
C LYS A 117 32.41 -10.24 17.88
N LYS A 118 31.59 -9.46 17.17
CA LYS A 118 30.17 -9.73 16.89
C LYS A 118 29.94 -9.55 15.39
N ARG A 119 29.28 -10.52 14.76
CA ARG A 119 29.17 -10.62 13.30
C ARG A 119 27.70 -10.68 12.91
N LEU A 120 27.31 -9.82 11.98
CA LEU A 120 25.93 -9.71 11.49
C LEU A 120 25.98 -9.51 9.98
N PHE A 121 25.34 -10.42 9.24
CA PHE A 121 25.12 -10.27 7.81
C PHE A 121 23.66 -9.90 7.58
N LEU A 122 23.43 -8.76 6.94
CA LEU A 122 22.13 -8.37 6.43
C LEU A 122 22.15 -8.68 4.94
N PHE A 123 21.43 -9.73 4.56
CA PHE A 123 21.13 -9.99 3.17
C PHE A 123 19.80 -9.32 2.88
N ASP A 124 19.82 -8.31 2.02
CA ASP A 124 18.58 -7.77 1.47
C ASP A 124 18.09 -8.79 0.44
N TYR A 125 17.04 -9.53 0.78
CA TYR A 125 16.38 -10.41 -0.16
C TYR A 125 15.36 -9.57 -0.90
N ASP A 126 15.81 -8.98 -2.00
CA ASP A 126 14.96 -8.17 -2.86
C ASP A 126 14.05 -9.10 -3.69
N VAL A 127 13.01 -9.64 -3.05
CA VAL A 127 11.86 -10.24 -3.75
C VAL A 127 10.96 -9.11 -4.25
N SER A 128 11.48 -8.35 -5.21
CA SER A 128 10.68 -7.41 -5.94
C SER A 128 10.81 -7.73 -7.44
N PRO A 129 9.73 -8.17 -8.12
CA PRO A 129 9.71 -8.14 -9.58
C PRO A 129 9.67 -6.69 -10.12
N CYS A 130 9.81 -5.68 -9.26
CA CYS A 130 9.83 -4.28 -9.59
C CYS A 130 11.14 -3.63 -9.13
N LEU A 131 11.96 -3.26 -10.12
CA LEU A 131 13.08 -2.30 -10.13
C LEU A 131 13.31 -1.55 -8.81
N ALA A 132 14.32 -1.98 -8.04
CA ALA A 132 14.76 -1.30 -6.83
C ALA A 132 15.43 0.05 -7.13
N LEU A 133 14.79 1.13 -6.69
CA LEU A 133 15.38 2.45 -6.50
C LEU A 133 16.06 2.48 -5.13
N LEU A 134 17.38 2.28 -5.11
CA LEU A 134 18.21 2.56 -3.93
C LEU A 134 18.42 4.08 -3.82
N ILE A 135 17.58 4.74 -3.02
CA ILE A 135 17.79 6.14 -2.62
C ILE A 135 18.97 6.16 -1.63
N PRO A 136 20.05 6.93 -1.87
CA PRO A 136 21.15 7.00 -0.93
C PRO A 136 20.71 7.71 0.35
N HIS A 137 21.04 7.11 1.48
CA HIS A 137 20.83 7.62 2.83
C HIS A 137 21.18 9.11 2.94
N ARG A 138 20.16 9.96 3.09
CA ARG A 138 20.30 11.28 3.72
C ARG A 138 20.24 11.05 5.22
N SER A 139 21.33 11.33 5.91
CA SER A 139 21.45 11.21 7.37
C SER A 139 20.34 12.00 8.08
N TYR A 140 19.34 11.31 8.61
CA TYR A 140 18.44 11.89 9.60
C TYR A 140 19.00 11.55 10.98
N SER A 141 19.45 12.59 11.68
CA SER A 141 19.65 12.57 13.13
C SER A 141 18.32 12.21 13.79
N ILE A 142 18.29 11.10 14.53
CA ILE A 142 17.12 10.66 15.29
C ILE A 142 17.00 11.60 16.50
N SER A 143 16.22 12.66 16.34
CA SER A 143 15.66 13.42 17.47
C SER A 143 14.61 12.55 18.15
N GLY A 144 14.87 12.19 19.40
CA GLY A 144 14.03 11.30 20.19
C GLY A 144 12.64 11.87 20.45
N TYR A 145 11.62 11.02 20.30
CA TYR A 145 10.29 11.26 20.85
C TYR A 145 9.98 10.24 21.96
N PRO A 146 9.27 10.65 23.03
CA PRO A 146 9.19 9.92 24.27
C PRO A 146 8.21 8.74 24.18
N ARG A 147 8.56 7.63 24.84
CA ARG A 147 7.66 6.49 25.07
C ARG A 147 6.48 6.94 25.91
N SER A 148 5.26 6.85 25.37
CA SER A 148 4.04 6.92 26.18
C SER A 148 3.84 5.57 26.88
N ASN A 149 3.77 5.61 28.21
CA ASN A 149 3.47 4.46 29.07
C ASN A 149 2.03 4.00 28.83
N ARG A 150 1.85 2.87 28.15
CA ARG A 150 0.58 2.14 28.17
C ARG A 150 0.66 1.08 29.26
N LYS A 151 -0.03 1.34 30.37
CA LYS A 151 -0.10 0.50 31.56
C LYS A 151 -0.69 -0.87 31.25
N ASP A 152 -0.18 -1.84 32.00
CA ASP A 152 -0.49 -3.25 32.05
C ASP A 152 -2.00 -3.57 32.08
N SER A 153 -2.42 -4.46 31.18
CA SER A 153 -3.71 -5.16 31.26
C SER A 153 -3.55 -6.35 32.20
N LYS A 154 -4.15 -6.26 33.40
CA LYS A 154 -4.38 -7.40 34.28
C LYS A 154 -5.65 -8.11 33.82
N TYR A 155 -5.52 -9.35 33.37
CA TYR A 155 -6.60 -10.34 33.41
C TYR A 155 -6.53 -11.03 34.77
N GLY A 156 -7.61 -10.98 35.54
CA GLY A 156 -7.76 -11.62 36.84
C GLY A 156 -9.17 -11.45 37.39
N ASP A 157 -9.90 -12.56 37.41
CA ASP A 157 -10.96 -12.99 38.34
C ASP A 157 -12.23 -12.15 38.59
N ALA A 158 -13.36 -12.72 38.18
CA ALA A 158 -14.66 -12.78 38.89
C ALA A 158 -15.50 -13.82 38.13
N VAL A 159 -15.80 -15.02 38.67
CA VAL A 159 -16.92 -15.36 39.58
C VAL A 159 -18.19 -14.58 39.27
#